data_AF-A0A0K2UKL7-F1
#
_entry.id   AF-A0A0K2UKL7-F1
#
_cell.length_a   1.000
_cell.length_b   1.000
_cell.length_c   1.000
_cell.angle_alpha   90.00
_cell.angle_beta   90.00
_cell.angle_gamma   90.00
#
_symmetry.space_group_name_H-M   'P 1'
#
loop_
_entity.id
_entity.type
_entity.pdbx_description
1 polymer ?
#
loop_
_entity_poly.entity_id
_entity_poly.type
_entity_poly.pdbx_seq_one_letter_code
_entity_poly.pdbx_strand_id
1 'polypeptide(L)' 'MDKTTRSRVRSVCSIENIAAVAESVSENPSTSTRHRSQELGISRTSLQRILTKDIGLKENQDKI' A
#
# COMPACT_ATOMS: atom_id res chain seq x y z
N MET A 1 14.48 -35.67 3.63
CA MET A 1 13.65 -35.16 4.73
C MET A 1 14.08 -33.72 4.94
N ASP A 2 13.25 -32.73 4.57
CA ASP A 2 13.12 -31.47 5.32
C ASP A 2 11.91 -30.69 4.78
N LYS A 3 10.80 -30.76 5.53
CA LYS A 3 9.61 -29.94 5.33
C LYS A 3 9.76 -28.73 6.25
N THR A 4 10.27 -27.61 5.76
CA THR A 4 10.36 -26.39 6.57
C THR A 4 9.65 -25.24 5.87
N THR A 5 8.35 -25.15 6.19
CA THR A 5 7.49 -23.97 6.11
C THR A 5 7.51 -23.17 4.81
N ARG A 6 6.52 -23.45 3.95
CA ARG A 6 5.93 -22.46 3.02
C ARG A 6 5.30 -21.36 3.87
N SER A 7 6.12 -20.47 4.42
CA SER A 7 5.65 -19.20 4.93
C SER A 7 4.85 -18.60 3.78
N ARG A 8 3.57 -18.30 4.01
CA ARG A 8 2.79 -17.56 3.04
C ARG A 8 3.48 -16.20 2.95
N VAL A 9 4.41 -16.07 2.00
CA VAL A 9 5.03 -14.82 1.60
C VAL A 9 3.86 -13.87 1.45
N ARG A 10 3.73 -12.92 2.37
CA ARG A 10 2.65 -11.94 2.32
C ARG A 10 2.96 -11.07 1.12
N SER A 11 2.59 -11.51 -0.08
CA SER A 11 2.70 -10.75 -1.34
C SER A 11 1.78 -9.52 -1.36
N VAL A 12 1.22 -9.17 -0.21
CA VAL A 12 0.17 -8.18 -0.06
C VAL A 12 0.71 -6.77 -0.27
N CYS A 13 2.03 -6.59 -0.12
CA CYS A 13 2.71 -5.44 -0.66
C CYS A 13 4.14 -5.80 -1.11
N SER A 14 4.41 -5.70 -2.40
CA SER A 14 5.79 -5.75 -2.92
C SER A 14 6.56 -4.54 -2.39
N ILE A 15 7.86 -4.69 -2.14
CA ILE A 15 8.73 -3.57 -1.75
C ILE A 15 8.60 -2.40 -2.75
N GLU A 16 8.44 -2.72 -4.03
CA GLU A 16 8.17 -1.77 -5.11
C GLU A 16 6.89 -0.95 -4.87
N ASN A 17 5.79 -1.62 -4.48
CA ASN A 17 4.53 -0.95 -4.18
C ASN A 17 4.63 -0.09 -2.92
N ILE A 18 5.39 -0.51 -1.90
CA ILE A 18 5.64 0.33 -0.71
C ILE A 18 6.36 1.60 -1.13
N ALA A 19 7.44 1.48 -1.90
CA ALA A 19 8.24 2.60 -2.35
C ALA A 19 7.41 3.57 -3.21
N ALA A 20 6.69 3.05 -4.21
CA ALA A 20 5.85 3.87 -5.09
C ALA A 20 4.71 4.58 -4.33
N VAL A 21 4.10 3.93 -3.35
CA VAL A 21 3.07 4.57 -2.51
C VAL A 21 3.70 5.63 -1.60
N ALA A 22 4.86 5.37 -1.01
CA ALA A 22 5.55 6.32 -0.15
C ALA A 22 5.96 7.59 -0.93
N GLU A 23 6.49 7.43 -2.14
CA GLU A 23 6.83 8.54 -3.04
C GLU A 23 5.58 9.33 -3.44
N SER A 24 4.52 8.66 -3.91
CA SER A 24 3.25 9.31 -4.27
C SER A 24 2.64 10.11 -3.12
N VAL A 25 2.72 9.60 -1.89
CA VAL A 25 2.24 10.29 -0.68
C VAL A 25 3.11 11.49 -0.32
N SER A 26 4.44 11.37 -0.50
CA SER A 26 5.37 12.46 -0.25
C SER A 26 5.21 13.61 -1.25
N GLU A 27 5.00 13.29 -2.53
CA GLU A 27 4.81 14.28 -3.58
C GLU A 27 3.45 14.96 -3.50
N ASN A 28 2.39 14.16 -3.32
CA ASN A 28 1.01 14.64 -3.35
C ASN A 28 0.18 14.04 -2.20
N PRO A 29 0.32 14.58 -0.98
CA PRO A 29 -0.36 14.04 0.20
C PRO A 29 -1.89 14.22 0.16
N SER A 30 -2.39 15.21 -0.59
CA SER A 30 -3.83 15.49 -0.76
C SER A 30 -4.52 14.61 -1.79
N THR A 31 -3.78 13.79 -2.56
CA THR A 31 -4.37 12.88 -3.54
C THR A 31 -5.21 11.82 -2.83
N SER A 32 -6.47 11.70 -3.25
CA SER A 32 -7.39 10.68 -2.73
C SER A 32 -6.84 9.28 -2.97
N THR A 33 -7.14 8.35 -2.07
CA THR A 33 -6.68 6.97 -2.22
C THR A 33 -7.29 6.26 -3.42
N ARG A 34 -8.50 6.67 -3.84
CA ARG A 34 -9.07 6.21 -5.10
C ARG A 34 -8.20 6.58 -6.29
N HIS A 35 -7.76 7.85 -6.40
CA HIS A 35 -6.92 8.29 -7.51
C HIS A 35 -5.56 7.58 -7.49
N ARG A 36 -4.90 7.57 -6.32
CA ARG A 36 -3.61 6.90 -6.12
C ARG A 36 -3.66 5.40 -6.48
N SER A 37 -4.77 4.73 -6.17
CA SER A 37 -4.96 3.31 -6.52
C SER A 37 -5.01 3.08 -8.04
N GLN A 38 -5.58 4.02 -8.79
CA GLN A 38 -5.66 3.95 -10.25
C GLN A 38 -4.29 4.23 -10.88
N GLU A 39 -3.59 5.25 -10.39
CA GLU A 39 -2.26 5.63 -10.91
C GLU A 39 -1.22 4.53 -10.70
N LEU A 40 -1.19 3.94 -9.51
CA LEU A 40 -0.22 2.90 -9.16
C LEU A 40 -0.66 1.50 -9.63
N GLY A 41 -1.89 1.34 -10.14
CA GLY A 41 -2.44 0.04 -10.52
C GLY A 41 -2.62 -0.93 -9.34
N ILE A 42 -2.71 -0.42 -8.12
CA ILE A 42 -2.83 -1.21 -6.89
C ILE A 42 -4.28 -1.19 -6.42
N SER A 43 -4.80 -2.33 -5.98
CA SER A 43 -6.14 -2.36 -5.36
C SER A 43 -6.22 -1.45 -4.13
N ARG A 44 -7.36 -0.75 -3.96
CA ARG A 44 -7.60 0.14 -2.80
C ARG A 44 -7.35 -0.55 -1.45
N THR A 45 -7.72 -1.82 -1.32
CA THR A 45 -7.49 -2.59 -0.08
C THR A 45 -6.02 -2.86 0.20
N SER A 46 -5.20 -3.02 -0.85
CA SER A 46 -3.75 -3.19 -0.70
C SER A 46 -3.10 -1.85 -0.40
N LEU A 47 -3.47 -0.79 -1.13
CA LEU A 47 -3.06 0.59 -0.84
C LEU A 47 -3.32 0.96 0.63
N GLN A 48 -4.51 0.63 1.14
CA GLN A 48 -4.87 0.88 2.53
C GLN A 48 -3.94 0.18 3.53
N ARG A 49 -3.58 -1.06 3.25
CA ARG A 49 -2.65 -1.81 4.11
C ARG A 49 -1.27 -1.19 4.10
N ILE A 50 -0.81 -0.71 2.95
CA ILE A 50 0.49 -0.03 2.81
C ILE A 50 0.50 1.25 3.63
N LEU A 51 -0.52 2.10 3.44
CA LEU A 51 -0.64 3.36 4.15
C LEU A 51 -0.69 3.15 5.66
N THR A 52 -1.49 2.19 6.13
CA THR A 52 -1.71 1.99 7.58
C THR A 52 -0.64 1.16 8.28
N LYS A 53 -0.08 0.12 7.62
CA LYS A 53 0.86 -0.81 8.26
C LYS A 53 2.31 -0.54 7.92
N ASP A 54 2.60 -0.17 6.68
CA ASP A 54 3.97 -0.01 6.20
C ASP A 54 4.43 1.44 6.36
N ILE A 55 3.54 2.42 6.14
CA ILE A 55 3.85 3.85 6.23
C ILE A 55 3.37 4.47 7.56
N GLY A 56 2.35 3.88 8.20
CA GLY A 56 1.82 4.36 9.48
C GLY A 56 0.94 5.61 9.38
N LEU A 57 0.49 5.97 8.18
CA LEU A 57 -0.48 7.03 7.96
C LEU A 57 -1.88 6.50 8.25
N LYS A 58 -2.50 6.99 9.33
CA LYS A 58 -3.95 6.86 9.53
C LYS A 58 -4.63 7.74 8.49
N GLU A 59 -5.19 7.14 7.46
CA GLU A 59 -6.06 7.82 6.50
C GLU A 59 -7.08 8.69 7.27
N ASN A 60 -6.96 10.00 7.12
CA ASN A 60 -8.11 10.86 6.98
C ASN A 60 -8.13 11.24 5.51
N GLN A 61 -9.31 11.20 4.88
CA GLN A 61 -9.73 11.90 3.65
C GLN A 61 -10.48 10.99 2.67
N ASP A 62 -11.59 10.42 3.14
CA ASP A 62 -12.81 10.30 2.34
C ASP A 62 -13.89 11.16 3.04
N LYS A 63 -13.86 12.46 2.77
CA LYS A 63 -15.07 13.30 2.81
C LYS A 63 -15.30 13.78 1.38
N ILE A 64 -16.17 13.08 0.66
CA ILE A 64 -17.20 13.59 -0.27
C ILE A 64 -18.11 12.40 -0.57
#